data_AF-A0A7C5CE31-F1
#
_entry.id   AF-A0A7C5CE31-F1
#
_cell.length_a   1.000
_cell.length_b   1.000
_cell.length_c   1.000
_cell.angle_alpha   90.00
_cell.angle_beta   90.00
_cell.angle_gamma   90.00
#
_symmetry.space_group_name_H-M   'P 1'
#
loop_
_entity.id
_entity.type
_entity.pdbx_description
1 polymer ?
#
loop_
_entity_poly.entity_id
_entity_poly.type
_entity_poly.pdbx_seq_one_letter_code
_entity_poly.pdbx_strand_id
1 'polypeptide(L)'
;MYKQRVPVPISMWKPWSEQGAKAYPFQNPIVKYKQSRVGVFICYEQLLTYTYLHTMFYEPEYIIGISNLWWVEDKSIGEIQSRSLELWGKLFKKSTIYSKNI
;
A
#
# COMPACT_ATOMS: atom_id res chain seq x y z
N MET A 1 -2.80 14.82 -1.49
CA MET A 1 -3.59 13.61 -1.18
C MET A 1 -2.98 12.44 -1.95
N TYR A 2 -2.71 11.30 -1.29
CA TYR A 2 -2.19 10.08 -1.95
C TYR A 2 -3.31 9.36 -2.71
N LYS A 3 -2.96 8.73 -3.83
CA LYS A 3 -3.85 7.86 -4.62
C LYS A 3 -3.22 6.47 -4.69
N GLN A 4 -4.03 5.42 -4.53
CA GLN A 4 -3.54 4.05 -4.66
C GLN A 4 -2.93 3.85 -6.05
N ARG A 5 -1.69 3.39 -6.13
CA ARG A 5 -0.97 3.21 -7.40
C ARG A 5 -1.46 1.96 -8.11
N VAL A 6 -1.64 0.88 -7.36
CA VAL A 6 -2.08 -0.42 -7.89
C VAL A 6 -3.37 -0.88 -7.18
N PRO A 7 -4.56 -0.56 -7.72
CA PRO A 7 -5.81 -1.12 -7.23
C PRO A 7 -5.93 -2.60 -7.61
N VAL A 8 -6.82 -3.35 -6.94
CA VAL A 8 -7.08 -4.76 -7.30
C VAL A 8 -7.56 -4.84 -8.75
N PRO A 9 -6.89 -5.61 -9.62
CA PRO A 9 -7.31 -5.75 -11.02
C PRO A 9 -8.71 -6.34 -11.13
N ILE A 10 -9.44 -5.97 -12.19
CA ILE A 10 -10.78 -6.48 -12.56
C ILE A 10 -11.90 -5.99 -11.60
N SER A 11 -11.65 -5.94 -10.29
CA SER A 11 -12.64 -5.50 -9.30
C SER A 11 -12.60 -3.99 -9.07
N MET A 12 -11.47 -3.47 -8.57
CA MET A 12 -11.28 -2.05 -8.32
C MET A 12 -10.84 -1.32 -9.58
N TRP A 13 -9.83 -1.83 -10.28
CA TRP A 13 -9.33 -1.25 -11.52
C TRP A 13 -9.85 -2.00 -12.74
N LYS A 14 -10.60 -1.28 -13.58
CA LYS A 14 -11.20 -1.80 -14.81
C LYS A 14 -10.70 -0.95 -15.98
N PRO A 15 -9.62 -1.34 -16.68
CA PRO A 15 -9.05 -0.51 -17.75
C PRO A 15 -10.00 -0.28 -18.94
N TRP A 16 -11.06 -1.09 -19.07
CA TRP A 16 -12.11 -0.97 -20.08
C TRP A 16 -13.36 -0.21 -19.60
N SER A 17 -13.35 0.37 -18.40
CA SER A 17 -14.51 1.06 -17.83
C SER A 17 -14.12 2.39 -17.20
N GLU A 18 -14.99 3.38 -17.34
CA GLU A 18 -14.89 4.63 -16.57
C GLU A 18 -15.29 4.44 -15.09
N GLN A 19 -15.84 3.28 -14.73
CA GLN A 19 -16.20 2.93 -13.36
C GLN A 19 -15.06 2.24 -12.63
N GLY A 20 -14.85 2.60 -11.36
CA GLY A 20 -13.85 2.01 -10.48
C GLY A 20 -12.70 2.97 -10.15
N ALA A 21 -11.66 2.42 -9.52
CA ALA A 21 -10.44 3.14 -9.19
C ALA A 21 -9.51 3.22 -10.39
N LYS A 22 -8.89 4.39 -10.60
CA LYS A 22 -7.81 4.56 -11.58
C LYS A 22 -6.50 4.01 -11.00
N ALA A 23 -5.68 3.39 -11.85
CA ALA A 23 -4.32 2.97 -11.49
C ALA A 23 -3.32 4.09 -11.80
N TYR A 24 -2.30 4.21 -10.97
CA TYR A 24 -1.20 5.17 -11.12
C TYR A 24 0.16 4.48 -10.83
N PRO A 25 0.56 3.43 -11.57
CA PRO A 25 1.67 2.54 -11.16
C PRO A 25 2.97 3.28 -10.84
N PHE A 26 3.28 4.32 -11.62
CA PHE A 26 4.51 5.11 -11.52
C PHE A 26 4.37 6.40 -10.71
N GLN A 27 3.22 6.67 -10.11
CA GLN A 27 3.04 7.89 -9.33
C GLN A 27 3.88 7.86 -8.05
N ASN A 28 4.39 9.02 -7.65
CA ASN A 28 5.21 9.20 -6.46
C ASN A 28 4.53 8.60 -5.22
N PRO A 29 5.18 7.63 -4.53
CA PRO A 29 4.60 6.95 -3.38
C PRO A 29 4.69 7.72 -2.06
N ILE A 30 5.34 8.87 -2.07
CA ILE A 30 5.67 9.63 -0.88
C ILE A 30 4.59 10.65 -0.55
N VAL A 31 4.13 10.61 0.69
CA VAL A 31 3.41 11.70 1.34
C VAL A 31 4.38 12.43 2.26
N LYS A 32 4.41 13.77 2.18
CA LYS A 32 5.14 14.60 3.14
C LYS A 32 4.24 14.87 4.35
N TYR A 33 4.71 14.53 5.55
CA TYR A 33 4.06 14.89 6.79
C TYR A 33 5.08 15.58 7.69
N LYS A 34 4.85 16.86 8.00
CA LYS A 34 5.86 17.75 8.60
C LYS A 34 7.15 17.72 7.77
N GLN A 35 8.29 17.39 8.39
CA GLN A 35 9.58 17.24 7.71
C GLN A 35 9.86 15.81 7.22
N SER A 36 8.94 14.86 7.46
CA SER A 36 9.18 13.46 7.15
C SER A 36 8.59 12.99 5.83
N ARG A 37 9.32 12.08 5.16
CA ARG A 37 8.90 11.37 3.95
C ARG A 37 8.26 10.04 4.30
N VAL A 38 6.98 9.87 3.95
CA VAL A 38 6.18 8.69 4.31
C VAL A 38 5.85 7.88 3.07
N GLY A 39 6.27 6.61 3.03
CA GLY A 39 5.85 5.67 2.00
C GLY A 39 4.48 5.09 2.32
N VAL A 40 3.52 5.18 1.39
CA VAL A 40 2.14 4.72 1.63
C VAL A 40 1.81 3.47 0.82
N PHE A 41 1.10 2.54 1.45
CA PHE A 41 0.58 1.32 0.85
C PHE A 41 -0.90 1.16 1.21
N ILE A 42 -1.76 1.05 0.20
CA ILE A 42 -3.20 0.79 0.40
C ILE A 42 -3.52 -0.65 0.03
N CYS A 43 -3.99 -1.42 1.02
CA CYS A 43 -4.59 -2.75 0.87
C CYS A 43 -3.76 -3.67 -0.04
N TYR A 44 -4.23 -3.91 -1.27
CA TYR A 44 -3.59 -4.76 -2.27
C TYR A 44 -2.12 -4.40 -2.54
N GLU A 45 -1.75 -3.13 -2.42
CA GLU A 45 -0.35 -2.70 -2.59
C GLU A 45 0.59 -3.36 -1.58
N GLN A 46 0.12 -3.79 -0.41
CA GLN A 46 0.94 -4.46 0.60
C GLN A 46 1.34 -5.89 0.20
N LEU A 47 0.77 -6.44 -0.87
CA LEU A 47 1.02 -7.78 -1.38
C LEU A 47 1.96 -7.82 -2.58
N LEU A 48 2.31 -6.66 -3.14
CA LEU A 48 3.05 -6.56 -4.39
C LEU A 48 4.50 -6.19 -4.13
N THR A 49 5.44 -7.05 -4.51
CA THR A 49 6.88 -6.73 -4.41
C THR A 49 7.25 -5.41 -5.10
N TYR A 50 6.66 -5.14 -6.27
CA TYR A 50 6.90 -3.93 -7.05
C TYR A 50 6.62 -2.64 -6.25
N THR A 51 5.51 -2.57 -5.51
CA THR A 51 5.14 -1.35 -4.78
C THR A 51 6.14 -1.03 -3.68
N TYR A 52 6.73 -2.04 -3.03
CA TYR A 52 7.78 -1.87 -2.04
C TYR A 52 9.06 -1.36 -2.68
N LEU A 53 9.56 -2.02 -3.73
CA LEU A 53 10.77 -1.58 -4.42
C LEU A 53 10.63 -0.15 -4.95
N HIS A 54 9.51 0.14 -5.60
CA HIS A 54 9.20 1.49 -6.08
C HIS A 54 9.12 2.49 -4.92
N THR A 55 8.51 2.15 -3.79
CA THR A 55 8.49 3.05 -2.61
C THR A 55 9.89 3.29 -2.04
N MET A 56 10.70 2.25 -1.90
CA MET A 56 12.04 2.36 -1.30
C MET A 56 13.01 3.13 -2.17
N PHE A 57 12.84 3.10 -3.50
CA PHE A 57 13.56 3.98 -4.43
C PHE A 57 13.38 5.47 -4.12
N TYR A 58 12.23 5.85 -3.54
CA TYR A 58 11.98 7.22 -3.10
C TYR A 58 12.42 7.48 -1.65
N GLU A 59 13.17 6.58 -1.03
CA GLU A 59 13.82 6.76 0.27
C GLU A 59 12.90 7.35 1.35
N PRO A 60 11.82 6.64 1.75
CA PRO A 60 10.99 7.07 2.86
C PRO A 60 11.74 6.91 4.19
N GLU A 61 11.38 7.70 5.19
CA GLU A 61 11.85 7.52 6.56
C GLU A 61 11.09 6.37 7.25
N TYR A 62 9.78 6.29 7.01
CA TYR A 62 8.92 5.22 7.49
C TYR A 62 7.84 4.88 6.47
N ILE A 63 7.27 3.69 6.61
CA ILE A 63 6.19 3.20 5.74
C ILE A 63 4.91 2.97 6.52
N ILE A 64 3.79 3.25 5.87
CA ILE A 64 2.46 3.02 6.44
C ILE A 64 1.63 2.12 5.52
N GLY A 65 0.93 1.16 6.12
CA GLY A 65 -0.09 0.36 5.46
C GLY A 65 -1.47 0.76 5.95
N ILE A 66 -2.44 0.81 5.04
CA ILE A 66 -3.84 1.07 5.37
C ILE A 66 -4.71 0.06 4.63
N SER A 67 -5.59 -0.63 5.34
CA SER A 67 -6.47 -1.64 4.76
C SER A 67 -7.92 -1.52 5.22
N ASN A 68 -8.86 -1.88 4.36
CA ASN A 68 -10.28 -1.98 4.68
C ASN A 68 -10.76 -3.43 4.47
N LEU A 69 -10.96 -4.14 5.56
CA LEU A 69 -11.14 -5.60 5.60
C LEU A 69 -12.48 -6.03 6.22
N TRP A 70 -13.40 -5.09 6.47
CA TRP A 70 -14.71 -5.36 7.11
C TRP A 70 -15.56 -6.42 6.41
N TRP A 71 -15.37 -6.58 5.10
CA TRP A 71 -16.14 -7.49 4.25
C TRP A 71 -15.49 -8.88 4.11
N VAL A 72 -14.27 -9.06 4.63
CA VAL A 72 -13.50 -10.28 4.41
C VAL A 72 -13.81 -11.30 5.50
N GLU A 73 -14.39 -12.43 5.11
CA GLU A 73 -14.66 -13.54 6.03
C GLU A 73 -13.35 -14.22 6.50
N ASP A 74 -12.43 -14.49 5.57
CA ASP A 74 -11.13 -15.07 5.87
C ASP A 74 -10.11 -13.99 6.29
N LYS A 75 -9.68 -14.06 7.55
CA LYS A 75 -8.73 -13.11 8.14
C LYS A 75 -7.30 -13.25 7.59
N SER A 76 -6.98 -14.33 6.88
CA SER A 76 -5.64 -14.63 6.36
C SER A 76 -5.05 -13.46 5.55
N ILE A 77 -5.86 -12.81 4.71
CA ILE A 77 -5.38 -11.71 3.86
C ILE A 77 -4.88 -10.52 4.68
N GLY A 78 -5.56 -10.20 5.78
CA GLY A 78 -5.18 -9.10 6.66
C GLY A 78 -3.88 -9.38 7.41
N GLU A 79 -3.66 -10.64 7.78
CA GLU A 79 -2.41 -11.11 8.40
C GLU A 79 -1.25 -11.06 7.39
N ILE A 80 -1.47 -11.54 6.17
CA ILE A 80 -0.47 -11.49 5.09
C ILE A 80 -0.09 -10.03 4.77
N GLN A 81 -1.06 -9.13 4.67
CA GLN A 81 -0.81 -7.70 4.43
C GLN A 81 0.01 -7.06 5.55
N SER A 82 -0.33 -7.32 6.82
CA SER A 82 0.40 -6.81 7.97
C SER A 82 1.82 -7.38 8.03
N ARG A 83 1.96 -8.69 7.82
CA ARG A 83 3.23 -9.40 7.88
C ARG A 83 4.16 -8.98 6.74
N SER A 84 3.62 -8.80 5.54
CA SER A 84 4.38 -8.31 4.39
C SER A 84 4.94 -6.92 4.67
N LEU A 85 4.10 -5.99 5.17
CA LEU A 85 4.54 -4.64 5.52
C LEU A 85 5.68 -4.67 6.56
N GLU A 86 5.52 -5.48 7.61
CA GLU A 86 6.52 -5.66 8.67
C GLU A 86 7.86 -6.19 8.12
N LEU A 87 7.82 -7.23 7.29
CA LEU A 87 9.01 -7.88 6.75
C LEU A 87 9.78 -6.96 5.77
N TRP A 88 9.06 -6.25 4.90
CA TRP A 88 9.67 -5.26 4.03
C TRP A 88 10.24 -4.07 4.80
N GLY A 89 9.55 -3.62 5.86
CA GLY A 89 10.07 -2.64 6.80
C GLY A 89 11.39 -3.08 7.43
N LYS A 90 11.45 -4.32 7.95
CA LYS A 90 12.67 -4.91 8.51
C LYS A 90 13.79 -4.99 7.47
N LEU A 91 13.51 -5.47 6.26
CA LEU A 91 14.50 -5.60 5.18
C LEU A 91 15.17 -4.26 4.84
N PHE A 92 14.39 -3.18 4.78
CA PHE A 92 14.88 -1.84 4.43
C PHE A 92 15.16 -0.93 5.63
N LYS A 93 15.15 -1.48 6.86
CA LYS A 93 15.35 -0.74 8.11
C LYS A 93 14.40 0.47 8.24
N LYS A 94 13.12 0.28 7.91
CA LYS A 94 12.05 1.29 8.00
C LYS A 94 11.08 0.94 9.12
N SER A 95 10.69 1.95 9.89
CA SER A 95 9.57 1.82 10.82
C SER A 95 8.28 1.60 10.05
N THR A 96 7.40 0.75 10.60
CA THR A 96 6.13 0.37 9.97
C THR A 96 4.96 0.76 10.86
N ILE A 97 3.94 1.38 10.28
CA ILE A 97 2.66 1.64 10.94
C ILE A 97 1.56 0.99 10.12
N TYR A 98 0.65 0.28 10.76
CA TYR A 98 -0.46 -0.37 10.07
C TYR A 98 -1.79 0.00 10.72
N SER A 99 -2.77 0.37 9.91
CA SER A 99 -4.15 0.59 10.34
C SER A 99 -5.07 -0.24 9.45
N LYS A 100 -6.05 -0.90 10.08
CA LYS A 100 -7.08 -1.66 9.38
C LYS A 100 -8.45 -1.37 9.97
N ASN A 101 -9.44 -1.26 9.09
CA ASN A 101 -10.84 -1.38 9.46
C ASN A 101 -11.27 -2.84 9.30
N ILE A 102 -11.94 -3.41 10.30
CA ILE A 102 -12.34 -4.82 10.41
C ILE A 102 -13.80 -4.87 10.84
#